data_AF-A0A2M4AAR0-F1
#
_entry.id   AF-A0A2M4AAR0-F1
#
_cell.length_a   1.000
_cell.length_b   1.000
_cell.length_c   1.000
_cell.angle_alpha   90.00
_cell.angle_beta   90.00
_cell.angle_gamma   90.00
#
_symmetry.space_group_name_H-M   'P 1'
#
loop_
_entity.id
_entity.type
_entity.pdbx_description
1 polymer ?
#
loop_
_entity_poly.entity_id
_entity_poly.type
_entity_poly.pdbx_seq_one_letter_code
_entity_poly.pdbx_strand_id
1 'polypeptide(L)'
;MLPIIANCGKFYNRLSILVTVFITVNLARIRAENCGQEELTNCVRPFQVIQSPSDLSIATKREDLDRVCPDLNHGLQCIRSYTRRCMNLEQRNHFNQLYNGTHQFVRDLCREGEYQKEFLAHAPCLQLVRPDYEVCGRRYHQTVIAITQQGQPAEHHQHNQQHHHHHQHHDQEHHQQQQLLQHNVRRHRRNHHTASRTDDEDDVQKVCCSFLEYLDCSEAAARKTCGAATAQFTRGFLDKMSSTLIKMYCEDYYKSNKCPSMYSSAATSTWSLHSVALMLIPTVVSTLRSTTAPWWTLRSTGVLHTLR
;
A
#
# COMPACT_ATOMS: atom_id res chain seq x y z
N MET A 1 -2.88 -77.59 36.18
CA MET A 1 -2.23 -76.27 36.00
C MET A 1 -1.05 -76.50 35.06
N LEU A 2 -0.90 -76.06 33.82
CA LEU A 2 -1.31 -74.85 33.09
C LEU A 2 -1.16 -75.09 31.55
N PRO A 3 -2.23 -75.17 30.73
CA PRO A 3 -2.11 -75.01 29.28
C PRO A 3 -2.60 -73.63 28.79
N ILE A 4 -3.13 -72.79 29.69
CA ILE A 4 -3.80 -71.53 29.35
C ILE A 4 -2.80 -70.40 29.03
N ILE A 5 -1.57 -70.47 29.55
CA ILE A 5 -0.56 -69.40 29.39
C ILE A 5 -0.02 -69.32 27.94
N ALA A 6 0.12 -70.46 27.25
CA ALA A 6 0.71 -70.49 25.90
C ALA A 6 -0.15 -69.79 24.83
N ASN A 7 -1.46 -69.69 25.04
CA ASN A 7 -2.38 -68.99 24.13
C ASN A 7 -2.43 -67.47 24.38
N CYS A 8 -2.11 -67.03 25.60
CA CYS A 8 -2.13 -65.62 25.96
C CYS A 8 -1.05 -64.83 25.22
N GLY A 9 0.16 -65.40 25.08
CA GLY A 9 1.26 -64.78 24.33
C GLY A 9 0.96 -64.63 22.83
N LYS A 10 0.33 -65.63 22.21
CA LYS A 10 -0.09 -65.56 20.80
C LYS A 10 -1.21 -64.54 20.57
N PHE A 11 -2.15 -64.46 21.52
CA PHE A 11 -3.24 -63.49 21.48
C PHE A 11 -2.74 -62.04 21.66
N TYR A 12 -1.84 -61.82 22.62
CA TYR A 12 -1.25 -60.50 22.87
C TYR A 12 -0.42 -60.00 21.67
N ASN A 13 0.33 -60.90 21.02
CA ASN A 13 1.12 -60.57 19.83
C ASN A 13 0.21 -60.22 18.63
N ARG A 14 -0.87 -60.97 18.41
CA ARG A 14 -1.88 -60.67 17.37
C ARG A 14 -2.57 -59.32 17.61
N LEU A 15 -2.94 -59.04 18.86
CA LEU A 15 -3.56 -57.78 19.25
C LEU A 15 -2.60 -56.60 19.09
N SER A 16 -1.33 -56.78 19.47
CA SER A 16 -0.28 -55.78 19.30
C SER A 16 -0.08 -55.41 17.82
N ILE A 17 0.03 -56.40 16.93
CA ILE A 17 0.17 -56.16 15.48
C ILE A 17 -1.03 -55.39 14.93
N LEU A 18 -2.26 -55.76 15.31
CA LEU A 18 -3.47 -55.07 14.86
C LEU A 18 -3.51 -53.62 15.35
N VAL A 19 -3.14 -53.38 16.60
CA VAL A 19 -3.06 -52.02 17.16
C VAL A 19 -1.98 -51.20 16.46
N THR A 20 -0.81 -51.76 16.18
CA THR A 20 0.27 -51.05 15.46
C THR A 20 -0.12 -50.74 14.02
N VAL A 21 -0.77 -51.67 13.31
CA VAL A 21 -1.29 -51.43 11.95
C VAL A 21 -2.38 -50.37 11.98
N PHE A 22 -3.30 -50.42 12.95
CA PHE A 22 -4.33 -49.40 13.09
C PHE A 22 -3.72 -48.02 13.39
N ILE A 23 -2.77 -47.93 14.31
CA ILE A 23 -2.08 -46.69 14.67
C ILE A 23 -1.30 -46.14 13.46
N THR A 24 -0.55 -46.96 12.73
CA THR A 24 0.22 -46.52 11.54
C THR A 24 -0.68 -46.11 10.38
N VAL A 25 -1.79 -46.81 10.13
CA VAL A 25 -2.78 -46.42 9.12
C VAL A 25 -3.48 -45.12 9.50
N ASN A 26 -3.82 -44.91 10.77
CA ASN A 26 -4.43 -43.67 11.24
C ASN A 26 -3.41 -42.51 11.28
N LEU A 27 -2.15 -42.73 11.64
CA LEU A 27 -1.08 -41.73 11.54
C LEU A 27 -0.78 -41.36 10.09
N ALA A 28 -0.81 -42.31 9.15
CA ALA A 28 -0.66 -42.04 7.73
C ALA A 28 -1.84 -41.22 7.15
N ARG A 29 -3.03 -41.31 7.77
CA ARG A 29 -4.20 -40.45 7.45
C ARG A 29 -4.03 -39.03 8.00
N ILE A 30 -3.19 -38.83 9.02
CA ILE A 30 -2.75 -37.53 9.53
C ILE A 30 -1.45 -37.12 8.83
N ARG A 31 -1.41 -37.13 7.49
CA ARG A 31 -0.56 -36.16 6.81
C ARG A 31 -1.26 -34.82 6.95
N ALA A 32 -1.04 -34.16 8.08
CA ALA A 32 -1.25 -32.72 8.17
C ALA A 32 -0.30 -32.12 7.13
N GLU A 33 -0.82 -31.80 5.95
CA GLU A 33 -0.06 -30.96 5.05
C GLU A 33 0.16 -29.63 5.78
N ASN A 34 1.42 -29.24 5.94
CA ASN A 34 1.80 -28.04 6.67
C ASN A 34 1.39 -26.80 5.84
N CYS A 35 0.10 -26.47 5.85
CA CYS A 35 -0.49 -25.31 5.19
C CYS A 35 -0.15 -24.00 5.93
N GLY A 36 1.14 -23.77 6.17
CA GLY A 36 1.67 -22.60 6.83
C GLY A 36 1.85 -21.43 5.88
N GLN A 37 1.78 -20.21 6.42
CA GLN A 37 2.07 -18.98 5.67
C GLN A 37 3.50 -18.96 5.11
N GLU A 38 4.42 -19.71 5.71
CA GLU A 38 5.79 -19.87 5.22
C GLU A 38 5.86 -20.56 3.85
N GLU A 39 5.05 -21.59 3.60
CA GLU A 39 5.01 -22.27 2.30
C GLU A 39 4.53 -21.32 1.21
N LEU A 40 3.45 -20.57 1.48
CA LEU A 40 2.94 -19.57 0.56
C LEU A 40 3.96 -18.45 0.31
N THR A 41 4.63 -17.98 1.35
CA THR A 41 5.70 -16.96 1.24
C THR A 41 6.84 -17.45 0.35
N ASN A 42 7.25 -18.71 0.50
CA ASN A 42 8.25 -19.34 -0.35
C ASN A 42 7.82 -19.39 -1.82
N CYS A 43 6.53 -19.65 -2.09
CA CYS A 43 6.01 -19.62 -3.46
C CYS A 43 6.01 -18.21 -4.07
N VAL A 44 5.79 -17.16 -3.27
CA VAL A 44 5.63 -15.76 -3.75
C VAL A 44 6.97 -15.02 -3.88
N ARG A 45 8.02 -15.46 -3.17
CA ARG A 45 9.35 -14.82 -3.18
C ARG A 45 9.89 -14.49 -4.58
N PRO A 46 9.83 -15.38 -5.59
CA PRO A 46 10.35 -15.07 -6.93
C PRO A 46 9.67 -13.88 -7.62
N PHE A 47 8.42 -13.57 -7.26
CA PHE A 47 7.66 -12.47 -7.86
C PHE A 47 8.02 -11.12 -7.28
N GLN A 48 8.69 -11.05 -6.12
CA GLN A 48 9.07 -9.79 -5.49
C GLN A 48 9.97 -8.92 -6.39
N VAL A 49 10.80 -9.56 -7.21
CA VAL A 49 11.69 -8.89 -8.19
C VAL A 49 10.91 -8.27 -9.37
N ILE A 50 9.60 -8.46 -9.44
CA ILE A 50 8.74 -7.99 -10.55
C ILE A 50 7.59 -7.12 -10.03
N GLN A 51 7.47 -6.99 -8.70
CA GLN A 51 6.41 -6.21 -8.08
C GLN A 51 6.54 -4.71 -8.35
N SER A 52 7.74 -4.25 -8.73
CA SER A 52 7.95 -2.89 -9.20
C SER A 52 8.61 -2.84 -10.59
N PRO A 53 8.32 -1.82 -11.40
CA PRO A 53 8.96 -1.53 -12.70
C PRO A 53 10.44 -1.21 -12.59
N SER A 54 10.84 -0.60 -11.47
CA SER A 54 12.24 -0.45 -11.11
C SER A 54 12.93 -1.80 -11.02
N ASP A 55 12.24 -2.81 -10.50
CA ASP A 55 12.77 -4.17 -10.34
C ASP A 55 12.69 -5.00 -11.64
N LEU A 56 11.66 -4.82 -12.49
CA LEU A 56 11.63 -5.52 -13.79
C LEU A 56 12.59 -4.93 -14.84
N SER A 57 13.12 -3.72 -14.65
CA SER A 57 14.19 -3.19 -15.52
C SER A 57 15.46 -4.07 -15.53
N ILE A 58 15.56 -5.04 -14.60
CA ILE A 58 16.61 -6.07 -14.52
C ILE A 58 16.44 -7.17 -15.57
N ALA A 59 15.21 -7.41 -16.07
CA ALA A 59 14.90 -8.46 -17.03
C ALA A 59 14.73 -7.91 -18.46
N THR A 60 15.60 -6.99 -18.87
CA THR A 60 15.45 -6.21 -20.11
C THR A 60 16.07 -6.88 -21.33
N LYS A 61 16.66 -8.06 -21.16
CA LYS A 61 17.19 -8.88 -22.25
C LYS A 61 16.57 -10.26 -22.27
N ARG A 62 16.66 -10.92 -23.43
CA ARG A 62 16.17 -12.29 -23.60
C ARG A 62 16.91 -13.26 -22.69
N GLU A 63 18.22 -13.07 -22.54
CA GLU A 63 19.06 -13.88 -21.65
C GLU A 63 18.66 -13.72 -20.18
N ASP A 64 18.21 -12.52 -19.78
CA ASP A 64 17.72 -12.27 -18.43
C ASP A 64 16.36 -12.97 -18.21
N LEU A 65 15.47 -12.94 -19.21
CA LEU A 65 14.21 -13.69 -19.16
C LEU A 65 14.43 -15.20 -19.09
N ASP A 66 15.39 -15.74 -19.84
CA ASP A 66 15.73 -17.17 -19.80
C ASP A 66 16.19 -17.63 -18.40
N ARG A 67 16.79 -16.72 -17.62
CA ARG A 67 17.17 -16.96 -16.22
C ARG A 67 16.02 -16.84 -15.24
N VAL A 68 15.15 -15.84 -15.42
CA VAL A 68 14.11 -15.49 -14.44
C VAL A 68 12.82 -16.30 -14.62
N CYS A 69 12.45 -16.61 -15.86
CA CYS A 69 11.21 -17.30 -16.18
C CYS A 69 11.05 -18.71 -15.58
N PRO A 70 12.11 -19.54 -15.44
CA PRO A 70 12.01 -20.80 -14.70
C PRO A 70 11.53 -20.61 -13.26
N ASP A 71 12.08 -19.63 -12.53
CA ASP A 71 11.73 -19.36 -11.14
C ASP A 71 10.30 -18.84 -11.00
N LEU A 72 9.89 -17.94 -11.89
CA LEU A 72 8.51 -17.43 -11.90
C LEU A 72 7.50 -18.53 -12.20
N ASN A 73 7.76 -19.34 -13.23
CA ASN A 73 6.86 -20.44 -13.58
C ASN A 73 6.77 -21.47 -12.47
N HIS A 74 7.89 -21.77 -11.79
CA HIS A 74 7.89 -22.63 -10.63
C HIS A 74 7.08 -22.04 -9.46
N GLY A 75 7.22 -20.75 -9.19
CA GLY A 75 6.41 -20.03 -8.22
C GLY A 75 4.90 -20.11 -8.53
N LEU A 76 4.50 -19.92 -9.79
CA LEU A 76 3.09 -20.04 -10.22
C LEU A 76 2.54 -21.45 -9.97
N GLN A 77 3.34 -22.48 -10.25
CA GLN A 77 2.98 -23.87 -10.00
C GLN A 77 2.88 -24.17 -8.50
N CYS A 78 3.80 -23.65 -7.69
CA CYS A 78 3.79 -23.73 -6.23
C CYS A 78 2.48 -23.18 -5.65
N ILE A 79 2.12 -21.95 -6.03
CA ILE A 79 0.86 -21.29 -5.62
C ILE A 79 -0.36 -22.13 -6.04
N ARG A 80 -0.38 -22.65 -7.27
CA ARG A 80 -1.49 -23.49 -7.76
C ARG A 80 -1.62 -24.80 -6.98
N SER A 81 -0.50 -25.41 -6.57
CA SER A 81 -0.50 -26.61 -5.73
C SER A 81 -0.99 -26.28 -4.32
N TYR A 82 -0.43 -25.24 -3.70
CA TYR A 82 -0.82 -24.77 -2.37
C TYR A 82 -2.32 -24.46 -2.29
N THR A 83 -2.85 -23.65 -3.21
CA THR A 83 -4.27 -23.29 -3.23
C THR A 83 -5.21 -24.49 -3.42
N ARG A 84 -4.77 -25.58 -4.06
CA ARG A 84 -5.57 -26.81 -4.21
C ARG A 84 -5.58 -27.65 -2.94
N ARG A 85 -4.48 -27.63 -2.20
CA ARG A 85 -4.26 -28.47 -1.01
C ARG A 85 -4.75 -27.80 0.28
N CYS A 86 -4.51 -26.51 0.39
CA CYS A 86 -4.64 -25.75 1.64
C CYS A 86 -5.85 -24.81 1.70
N MET A 87 -6.60 -24.65 0.61
CA MET A 87 -7.77 -23.78 0.55
C MET A 87 -9.02 -24.55 0.14
N ASN A 88 -10.16 -24.12 0.66
CA ASN A 88 -11.46 -24.55 0.16
C ASN A 88 -11.80 -23.85 -1.18
N LEU A 89 -12.92 -24.25 -1.80
CA LEU A 89 -13.30 -23.72 -3.12
C LEU A 89 -13.47 -22.20 -3.14
N GLU A 90 -14.08 -21.63 -2.11
CA GLU A 90 -14.34 -20.18 -2.02
C GLU A 90 -13.04 -19.40 -1.82
N GLN A 91 -12.22 -19.80 -0.85
CA GLN A 91 -10.90 -19.23 -0.58
C GLN A 91 -10.01 -19.29 -1.82
N ARG A 92 -10.02 -20.44 -2.51
CA ARG A 92 -9.25 -20.63 -3.74
C ARG A 92 -9.75 -19.75 -4.88
N ASN A 93 -11.06 -19.61 -5.05
CA ASN A 93 -11.63 -18.74 -6.09
C ASN A 93 -11.27 -17.28 -5.82
N HIS A 94 -11.42 -16.83 -4.57
CA HIS A 94 -11.01 -15.49 -4.16
C HIS A 94 -9.52 -15.28 -4.41
N PHE A 95 -8.65 -16.16 -3.90
CA PHE A 95 -7.20 -16.08 -4.12
C PHE A 95 -6.82 -16.04 -5.61
N ASN A 96 -7.43 -16.90 -6.44
CA ASN A 96 -7.17 -16.92 -7.87
C ASN A 96 -7.57 -15.61 -8.54
N GLN A 97 -8.63 -14.95 -8.11
CA GLN A 97 -8.98 -13.61 -8.62
C GLN A 97 -7.88 -12.60 -8.29
N LEU A 98 -7.35 -12.61 -7.06
CA LEU A 98 -6.29 -11.69 -6.63
C LEU A 98 -5.01 -11.88 -7.43
N TYR A 99 -4.69 -13.13 -7.75
CA TYR A 99 -3.41 -13.50 -8.36
C TYR A 99 -3.46 -13.65 -9.90
N ASN A 100 -4.65 -13.56 -10.50
CA ASN A 100 -4.82 -13.77 -11.94
C ASN A 100 -4.03 -12.78 -12.79
N GLY A 101 -3.97 -11.49 -12.42
CA GLY A 101 -3.22 -10.47 -13.16
C GLY A 101 -1.73 -10.80 -13.25
N THR A 102 -1.08 -11.05 -12.11
CA THR A 102 0.33 -11.45 -12.05
C THR A 102 0.59 -12.76 -12.78
N HIS A 103 -0.30 -13.76 -12.63
CA HIS A 103 -0.19 -15.03 -13.34
C HIS A 103 -0.27 -14.86 -14.87
N GLN A 104 -1.18 -14.02 -15.37
CA GLN A 104 -1.28 -13.70 -16.79
C GLN A 104 -0.06 -12.93 -17.29
N PHE A 105 0.40 -11.93 -16.54
CA PHE A 105 1.60 -11.16 -16.87
C PHE A 105 2.83 -12.06 -17.05
N VAL A 106 3.11 -12.91 -16.06
CA VAL A 106 4.25 -13.84 -16.09
C VAL A 106 4.13 -14.79 -17.27
N ARG A 107 2.93 -15.31 -17.54
CA ARG A 107 2.69 -16.19 -18.69
C ARG A 107 2.97 -15.51 -20.02
N ASP A 108 2.54 -14.27 -20.19
CA ASP A 108 2.69 -13.54 -21.45
C ASP A 108 4.13 -13.04 -21.67
N LEU A 109 4.85 -12.74 -20.59
CA LEU A 109 6.26 -12.36 -20.63
C LEU A 109 7.17 -13.57 -20.88
N CYS A 110 6.90 -14.70 -20.22
CA CYS A 110 7.79 -15.87 -20.24
C CYS A 110 7.50 -16.88 -21.35
N ARG A 111 6.41 -16.70 -22.09
CA ARG A 111 6.10 -17.53 -23.26
C ARG A 111 6.45 -16.76 -24.51
N GLU A 112 7.14 -17.41 -25.44
CA GLU A 112 7.40 -16.83 -26.76
C GLU A 112 6.08 -16.43 -27.44
N GLY A 113 6.00 -15.17 -27.86
CA GLY A 113 4.80 -14.58 -28.42
C GLY A 113 4.96 -13.09 -28.68
N GLU A 114 3.90 -12.44 -29.14
CA GLU A 114 3.93 -11.03 -29.53
C GLU A 114 4.20 -10.09 -28.35
N TYR A 115 3.60 -10.36 -27.18
CA TYR A 115 3.83 -9.55 -25.98
C TYR A 115 5.28 -9.58 -25.51
N GLN A 116 5.92 -10.75 -25.52
CA GLN A 116 7.34 -10.88 -25.18
C GLN A 116 8.22 -10.09 -26.15
N LYS A 117 7.94 -10.16 -27.47
CA LYS A 117 8.68 -9.39 -28.48
C LYS A 117 8.52 -7.88 -28.29
N GLU A 118 7.29 -7.42 -28.04
CA GLU A 118 6.97 -6.02 -27.77
C GLU A 118 7.68 -5.51 -26.51
N PHE A 119 7.64 -6.30 -25.42
CA PHE A 119 8.37 -5.99 -24.19
C PHE A 119 9.87 -5.85 -24.47
N LEU A 120 10.48 -6.83 -25.15
CA LEU A 120 11.91 -6.79 -25.49
C LEU A 120 12.27 -5.62 -26.41
N ALA A 121 11.35 -5.16 -27.26
CA ALA A 121 11.57 -3.98 -28.11
C ALA A 121 11.62 -2.67 -27.30
N HIS A 122 10.83 -2.57 -26.22
CA HIS A 122 10.84 -1.40 -25.33
C HIS A 122 11.86 -1.51 -24.18
N ALA A 123 12.29 -2.73 -23.85
CA ALA A 123 13.13 -3.03 -22.70
C ALA A 123 14.43 -2.20 -22.58
N PRO A 124 15.21 -1.93 -23.65
CA PRO A 124 16.39 -1.07 -23.55
C PRO A 124 16.07 0.34 -23.05
N CYS A 125 14.91 0.88 -23.43
CA CYS A 125 14.50 2.21 -22.99
C CYS A 125 13.87 2.20 -21.60
N LEU A 126 13.14 1.14 -21.24
CA LEU A 126 12.68 0.93 -19.87
C LEU A 126 13.86 0.86 -18.87
N GLN A 127 15.00 0.30 -19.30
CA GLN A 127 16.23 0.31 -18.51
C GLN A 127 16.80 1.72 -18.33
N LEU A 128 16.76 2.54 -19.38
CA LEU A 128 17.26 3.91 -19.37
C LEU A 128 16.45 4.82 -18.41
N VAL A 129 15.12 4.66 -18.39
CA VAL A 129 14.19 5.48 -17.59
C VAL A 129 14.03 4.97 -16.15
N ARG A 130 14.64 3.83 -15.82
CA ARG A 130 14.56 3.20 -14.49
C ARG A 130 14.70 4.18 -13.31
N PRO A 131 15.69 5.09 -13.26
CA PRO A 131 15.84 6.01 -12.11
C PRO A 131 14.63 6.94 -11.93
N ASP A 132 13.98 7.35 -13.02
CA ASP A 132 12.76 8.16 -12.96
C ASP A 132 11.59 7.34 -12.43
N TYR A 133 11.47 6.06 -12.83
CA TYR A 133 10.43 5.17 -12.29
C TYR A 133 10.59 4.93 -10.78
N GLU A 134 11.82 4.79 -10.30
CA GLU A 134 12.11 4.68 -8.87
C GLU A 134 11.58 5.92 -8.14
N VAL A 135 11.88 7.12 -8.65
CA VAL A 135 11.39 8.40 -8.10
C VAL A 135 9.88 8.48 -8.10
N CYS A 136 9.23 8.14 -9.23
CA CYS A 136 7.78 8.15 -9.39
C CYS A 136 7.09 7.16 -8.42
N GLY A 137 7.71 6.01 -8.15
CA GLY A 137 7.13 4.95 -7.32
C GLY A 137 7.20 5.21 -5.81
N ARG A 138 8.12 6.08 -5.34
CA ARG A 138 8.43 6.22 -3.90
C ARG A 138 7.20 6.43 -3.03
N ARG A 139 6.34 7.40 -3.39
CA ARG A 139 5.16 7.75 -2.59
C ARG A 139 4.22 6.55 -2.47
N TYR A 140 3.89 5.93 -3.59
CA TYR A 140 3.03 4.75 -3.63
C TYR A 140 3.57 3.61 -2.76
N HIS A 141 4.86 3.26 -2.89
CA HIS A 141 5.47 2.18 -2.13
C HIS A 141 5.46 2.49 -0.63
N GLN A 142 5.79 3.73 -0.24
CA GLN A 142 5.75 4.17 1.15
C GLN A 142 4.33 4.12 1.73
N THR A 143 3.32 4.55 0.96
CA THR A 143 1.91 4.50 1.36
C THR A 143 1.44 3.06 1.59
N VAL A 144 1.74 2.13 0.67
CA VAL A 144 1.36 0.72 0.81
C VAL A 144 2.04 0.09 2.03
N ILE A 145 3.34 0.36 2.26
CA ILE A 145 4.08 -0.14 3.43
C ILE A 145 3.46 0.37 4.72
N ALA A 146 3.17 1.67 4.81
CA ALA A 146 2.63 2.29 6.02
C ALA A 146 1.27 1.68 6.40
N ILE A 147 0.37 1.49 5.42
CA ILE A 147 -0.97 0.95 5.66
C ILE A 147 -0.90 -0.55 6.01
N THR A 148 -0.06 -1.32 5.31
CA THR A 148 0.08 -2.77 5.57
C THR A 148 0.66 -3.05 6.97
N GLN A 149 1.50 -2.16 7.49
CA GLN A 149 2.07 -2.28 8.84
C GLN A 149 1.09 -1.85 9.94
N GLN A 150 0.13 -0.97 9.65
CA GLN A 150 -0.90 -0.52 10.60
C GLN A 150 -1.97 -1.58 10.88
N GLY A 151 -2.16 -2.55 9.97
CA GLY A 151 -3.10 -3.67 10.14
C GLY A 151 -2.66 -4.76 11.13
N GLN A 152 -1.49 -4.65 11.76
CA GLN A 152 -1.11 -5.55 12.85
C GLN A 152 -1.77 -5.08 14.15
N PRO A 153 -2.65 -5.87 14.78
CA PRO A 153 -3.22 -5.48 16.05
C PRO A 153 -2.08 -5.34 17.06
N ALA A 154 -1.86 -4.13 17.55
CA ALA A 154 -1.18 -3.94 18.83
C ALA A 154 -1.98 -4.76 19.85
N GLU A 155 -1.35 -5.83 20.36
CA GLU A 155 -1.93 -6.62 21.43
C GLU A 155 -2.23 -5.69 22.60
N HIS A 156 -3.52 -5.39 22.80
CA HIS A 156 -3.99 -4.86 24.07
C HIS A 156 -3.64 -5.91 25.12
N HIS A 157 -2.54 -5.71 25.83
CA HIS A 157 -2.26 -6.37 27.09
C HIS A 157 -3.36 -5.94 28.08
N GLN A 158 -4.47 -6.67 28.05
CA GLN A 158 -5.52 -6.59 29.04
C GLN A 158 -4.92 -7.12 30.34
N HIS A 159 -4.44 -6.22 31.19
CA HIS A 159 -4.00 -6.56 32.54
C HIS A 159 -5.21 -7.12 33.30
N ASN A 160 -5.21 -8.43 33.50
CA ASN A 160 -6.24 -9.16 34.23
C ASN A 160 -6.12 -8.82 35.72
N GLN A 161 -6.84 -7.81 36.19
CA GLN A 161 -7.05 -7.60 37.63
C GLN A 161 -8.32 -8.33 38.06
N GLN A 162 -8.10 -9.50 38.65
CA GLN A 162 -9.08 -10.24 39.43
C GLN A 162 -9.43 -9.43 40.69
N HIS A 163 -10.60 -8.80 40.70
CA HIS A 163 -11.21 -8.30 41.94
C HIS A 163 -12.19 -9.35 42.47
N HIS A 164 -11.85 -9.94 43.62
CA HIS A 164 -12.74 -10.78 44.41
C HIS A 164 -13.90 -9.96 45.00
N HIS A 165 -15.12 -10.48 44.90
CA HIS A 165 -16.34 -9.91 45.49
C HIS A 165 -16.52 -10.31 46.97
N HIS A 166 -17.00 -9.37 47.79
CA HIS A 166 -17.81 -9.65 48.99
C HIS A 166 -18.97 -8.63 49.10
N HIS A 167 -20.12 -9.11 49.59
CA HIS A 167 -21.49 -8.54 49.73
C HIS A 167 -21.57 -7.11 50.35
N GLN A 168 -22.64 -6.29 50.34
CA GLN A 168 -24.11 -6.45 50.17
C GLN A 168 -24.77 -5.03 50.03
N HIS A 169 -25.99 -4.96 49.46
CA HIS A 169 -27.01 -3.88 49.53
C HIS A 169 -26.65 -2.44 49.08
N HIS A 170 -26.79 -2.16 47.78
CA HIS A 170 -27.07 -0.83 47.21
C HIS A 170 -27.63 -0.99 45.77
N ASP A 171 -28.77 -1.67 45.59
CA ASP A 171 -29.19 -2.18 44.27
C ASP A 171 -29.68 -1.13 43.25
N GLN A 172 -30.14 0.05 43.67
CA GLN A 172 -30.86 0.97 42.76
C GLN A 172 -29.95 1.98 42.03
N GLU A 173 -29.00 2.61 42.74
CA GLU A 173 -28.03 3.54 42.12
C GLU A 173 -26.96 2.81 41.31
N HIS A 174 -26.57 1.60 41.75
CA HIS A 174 -25.64 0.75 41.00
C HIS A 174 -26.24 0.32 39.66
N HIS A 175 -27.54 0.02 39.57
CA HIS A 175 -28.17 -0.30 38.29
C HIS A 175 -28.14 0.87 37.30
N GLN A 176 -28.35 2.11 37.78
CA GLN A 176 -28.30 3.29 36.92
C GLN A 176 -26.86 3.60 36.46
N GLN A 177 -25.87 3.45 37.35
CA GLN A 177 -24.46 3.64 37.01
C GLN A 177 -23.92 2.55 36.07
N GLN A 178 -24.35 1.30 36.26
CA GLN A 178 -23.96 0.16 35.41
C GLN A 178 -24.58 0.25 34.01
N GLN A 179 -25.80 0.79 33.89
CA GLN A 179 -26.41 1.11 32.59
C GLN A 179 -25.69 2.25 31.85
N LEU A 180 -25.26 3.31 32.55
CA LEU A 180 -24.47 4.39 31.97
C LEU A 180 -23.10 3.90 31.49
N LEU A 181 -22.44 3.04 32.27
CA LEU A 181 -21.19 2.38 31.87
C LEU A 181 -21.37 1.50 30.63
N GLN A 182 -22.43 0.67 30.59
CA GLN A 182 -22.74 -0.13 29.39
C GLN A 182 -23.07 0.75 28.17
N HIS A 183 -23.78 1.85 28.35
CA HIS A 183 -24.08 2.80 27.28
C HIS A 183 -22.81 3.46 26.73
N ASN A 184 -21.91 3.88 27.62
CA ASN A 184 -20.62 4.45 27.25
C ASN A 184 -19.75 3.43 26.51
N VAL A 185 -19.69 2.18 26.95
CA VAL A 185 -18.97 1.09 26.25
C VAL A 185 -19.56 0.85 24.85
N ARG A 186 -20.90 0.81 24.71
CA ARG A 186 -21.55 0.65 23.41
C ARG A 186 -21.29 1.84 22.48
N ARG A 187 -21.29 3.06 23.00
CA ARG A 187 -20.97 4.28 22.25
C ARG A 187 -19.51 4.30 21.83
N HIS A 188 -18.59 3.91 22.71
CA HIS A 188 -17.17 3.81 22.41
C HIS A 188 -16.89 2.75 21.34
N ARG A 189 -17.56 1.59 21.42
CA ARG A 189 -17.47 0.53 20.40
C ARG A 189 -18.02 0.99 19.05
N ARG A 190 -19.13 1.74 19.05
CA ARG A 190 -19.72 2.29 17.82
C ARG A 190 -18.81 3.35 17.20
N ASN A 191 -18.27 4.27 18.01
CA ASN A 191 -17.32 5.27 17.55
C ASN A 191 -16.03 4.64 17.02
N HIS A 192 -15.50 3.61 17.69
CA HIS A 192 -14.34 2.86 17.21
C HIS A 192 -14.62 2.14 15.88
N HIS A 193 -15.83 1.59 15.71
CA HIS A 193 -16.22 0.93 14.46
C HIS A 193 -16.41 1.94 13.31
N THR A 194 -16.99 3.11 13.59
CA THR A 194 -17.11 4.20 12.62
C THR A 194 -15.74 4.76 12.23
N ALA A 195 -14.85 5.00 13.20
CA ALA A 195 -13.49 5.49 12.97
C ALA A 195 -12.67 4.49 12.14
N SER A 196 -12.71 3.20 12.48
CA SER A 196 -12.05 2.14 11.69
C SER A 196 -12.55 2.11 10.25
N ARG A 197 -13.87 2.26 10.02
CA ARG A 197 -14.44 2.23 8.68
C ARG A 197 -14.04 3.46 7.85
N THR A 198 -13.92 4.63 8.47
CA THR A 198 -13.44 5.84 7.79
C THR A 198 -11.94 5.78 7.51
N ASP A 199 -11.15 5.19 8.42
CA ASP A 199 -9.72 4.99 8.22
C ASP A 199 -9.46 4.04 7.04
N ASP A 200 -10.23 2.96 6.92
CA ASP A 200 -10.15 2.03 5.79
C ASP A 200 -10.46 2.71 4.43
N GLU A 201 -11.51 3.55 4.38
CA GLU A 201 -11.88 4.29 3.16
C GLU A 201 -10.79 5.32 2.76
N ASP A 202 -10.25 6.04 3.75
CA ASP A 202 -9.16 7.01 3.55
C ASP A 202 -7.86 6.33 3.10
N ASP A 203 -7.56 5.15 3.63
CA ASP A 203 -6.37 4.39 3.26
C ASP A 203 -6.46 3.81 1.85
N VAL A 204 -7.62 3.29 1.46
CA VAL A 204 -7.88 2.91 0.07
C VAL A 204 -7.70 4.12 -0.86
N GLN A 205 -8.23 5.29 -0.50
CA GLN A 205 -8.04 6.51 -1.29
C GLN A 205 -6.56 6.86 -1.44
N LYS A 206 -5.78 6.86 -0.36
CA LYS A 206 -4.33 7.18 -0.39
C LYS A 206 -3.58 6.21 -1.29
N VAL A 207 -3.82 4.89 -1.19
CA VAL A 207 -3.19 3.87 -2.02
C VAL A 207 -3.55 4.08 -3.49
N CYS A 208 -4.84 4.25 -3.79
CA CYS A 208 -5.31 4.40 -5.17
C CYS A 208 -4.78 5.68 -5.82
N CYS A 209 -4.80 6.81 -5.12
CA CYS A 209 -4.34 8.07 -5.71
C CYS A 209 -2.83 8.14 -5.87
N SER A 210 -2.06 7.59 -4.92
CA SER A 210 -0.60 7.48 -5.09
C SER A 210 -0.22 6.49 -6.20
N PHE A 211 -1.02 5.44 -6.44
CA PHE A 211 -0.84 4.55 -7.59
C PHE A 211 -1.12 5.24 -8.92
N LEU A 212 -2.20 6.02 -9.02
CA LEU A 212 -2.52 6.80 -10.23
C LEU A 212 -1.42 7.83 -10.55
N GLU A 213 -0.96 8.57 -9.54
CA GLU A 213 0.18 9.49 -9.64
C GLU A 213 1.42 8.77 -10.18
N TYR A 214 1.66 7.55 -9.68
CA TYR A 214 2.77 6.74 -10.11
C TYR A 214 2.69 6.36 -11.60
N LEU A 215 1.51 5.91 -12.07
CA LEU A 215 1.27 5.59 -13.47
C LEU A 215 1.52 6.80 -14.39
N ASP A 216 0.93 7.95 -14.04
CA ASP A 216 1.01 9.17 -14.84
C ASP A 216 2.45 9.73 -14.89
N CYS A 217 3.16 9.73 -13.75
CA CYS A 217 4.55 10.15 -13.66
C CYS A 217 5.46 9.26 -14.53
N SER A 218 5.27 7.94 -14.45
CA SER A 218 6.09 6.98 -15.19
C SER A 218 5.82 7.03 -16.69
N GLU A 219 4.56 7.16 -17.10
CA GLU A 219 4.22 7.38 -18.51
C GLU A 219 4.83 8.68 -19.04
N ALA A 220 4.75 9.77 -18.27
CA ALA A 220 5.33 11.06 -18.66
C ALA A 220 6.87 10.99 -18.78
N ALA A 221 7.54 10.30 -17.85
CA ALA A 221 8.98 10.06 -17.90
C ALA A 221 9.37 9.24 -19.15
N ALA A 222 8.66 8.14 -19.40
CA ALA A 222 8.85 7.34 -20.60
C ALA A 222 8.60 8.14 -21.88
N ARG A 223 7.56 8.99 -21.91
CA ARG A 223 7.25 9.84 -23.07
C ARG A 223 8.37 10.82 -23.37
N LYS A 224 8.90 11.45 -22.32
CA LYS A 224 9.97 12.45 -22.41
C LYS A 224 11.27 11.84 -22.92
N THR A 225 11.61 10.63 -22.48
CA THR A 225 12.92 10.01 -22.77
C THR A 225 12.87 9.05 -23.97
N CYS A 226 11.78 8.30 -24.11
CA CYS A 226 11.64 7.17 -25.04
C CYS A 226 10.57 7.35 -26.11
N GLY A 227 9.80 8.43 -26.07
CA GLY A 227 8.71 8.70 -27.02
C GLY A 227 7.37 8.04 -26.67
N ALA A 228 6.37 8.34 -27.50
CA ALA A 228 4.97 8.02 -27.21
C ALA A 228 4.65 6.51 -27.18
N ALA A 229 5.28 5.71 -28.05
CA ALA A 229 5.05 4.26 -28.10
C ALA A 229 5.48 3.59 -26.78
N THR A 230 6.71 3.88 -26.31
CA THR A 230 7.20 3.37 -25.02
C THR A 230 6.38 3.90 -23.85
N ALA A 231 5.88 5.14 -23.93
CA ALA A 231 5.00 5.67 -22.89
C ALA A 231 3.69 4.89 -22.75
N GLN A 232 3.02 4.62 -23.87
CA GLN A 232 1.80 3.81 -23.90
C GLN A 232 2.07 2.39 -23.41
N PHE A 233 3.16 1.78 -23.87
CA PHE A 233 3.59 0.47 -23.39
C PHE A 233 3.84 0.50 -21.88
N THR A 234 4.56 1.50 -21.38
CA THR A 234 4.85 1.68 -19.94
C THR A 234 3.55 1.73 -19.15
N ARG A 235 2.60 2.61 -19.50
CA ARG A 235 1.33 2.71 -18.77
C ARG A 235 0.60 1.37 -18.70
N GLY A 236 0.46 0.67 -19.82
CA GLY A 236 -0.21 -0.63 -19.88
C GLY A 236 0.53 -1.72 -19.12
N PHE A 237 1.86 -1.71 -19.18
CA PHE A 237 2.74 -2.60 -18.44
C PHE A 237 2.57 -2.41 -16.93
N LEU A 238 2.58 -1.17 -16.44
CA LEU A 238 2.36 -0.83 -15.04
C LEU A 238 0.98 -1.23 -14.52
N ASP A 239 -0.08 -0.95 -15.30
CA ASP A 239 -1.45 -1.37 -14.98
C ASP A 239 -1.55 -2.90 -14.87
N LYS A 240 -0.94 -3.63 -15.82
CA LYS A 240 -1.00 -5.10 -15.88
C LYS A 240 -0.19 -5.78 -14.77
N MET A 241 0.95 -5.21 -14.37
CA MET A 241 1.76 -5.74 -13.28
C MET A 241 1.15 -5.47 -11.90
N SER A 242 0.34 -4.42 -11.77
CA SER A 242 -0.36 -4.14 -10.52
C SER A 242 -1.25 -5.31 -10.13
N SER A 243 -1.36 -5.59 -8.82
CA SER A 243 -2.19 -6.68 -8.32
C SER A 243 -3.65 -6.47 -8.76
N THR A 244 -4.38 -7.55 -9.06
CA THR A 244 -5.82 -7.46 -9.36
C THR A 244 -6.58 -6.75 -8.24
N LEU A 245 -6.05 -6.81 -7.01
CA LEU A 245 -6.54 -6.05 -5.86
C LEU A 245 -6.54 -4.54 -6.12
N ILE A 246 -5.42 -3.96 -6.53
CA ILE A 246 -5.37 -2.51 -6.82
C ILE A 246 -6.40 -2.16 -7.88
N LYS A 247 -6.50 -2.95 -8.95
CA LYS A 247 -7.49 -2.70 -10.02
C LYS A 247 -8.93 -2.79 -9.51
N MET A 248 -9.25 -3.77 -8.67
CA MET A 248 -10.57 -3.98 -8.09
C MET A 248 -10.96 -2.85 -7.11
N TYR A 249 -10.08 -2.53 -6.17
CA TYR A 249 -10.35 -1.54 -5.13
C TYR A 249 -10.24 -0.09 -5.65
N CYS A 250 -9.43 0.14 -6.68
CA CYS A 250 -9.24 1.46 -7.27
C CYS A 250 -10.12 1.74 -8.50
N GLU A 251 -10.99 0.80 -8.93
CA GLU A 251 -11.80 0.96 -10.15
C GLU A 251 -12.60 2.27 -10.17
N ASP A 252 -13.21 2.61 -9.04
CA ASP A 252 -13.96 3.86 -8.87
C ASP A 252 -13.07 5.10 -8.97
N TYR A 253 -11.82 5.01 -8.51
CA TYR A 253 -10.86 6.10 -8.53
C TYR A 253 -10.29 6.36 -9.92
N TYR A 254 -10.14 5.32 -10.74
CA TYR A 254 -9.75 5.46 -12.16
C TYR A 254 -10.76 6.27 -12.98
N LYS A 255 -12.06 6.12 -12.67
CA LYS A 255 -13.16 6.71 -13.45
C LYS A 255 -13.72 8.00 -12.84
N SER A 256 -13.21 8.43 -11.69
CA SER A 256 -13.75 9.57 -10.92
C SER A 256 -12.70 10.62 -10.61
N ASN A 257 -13.11 11.86 -10.36
CA ASN A 257 -12.24 12.93 -9.82
C ASN A 257 -12.01 12.81 -8.29
N LYS A 258 -12.00 11.58 -7.76
CA LYS A 258 -11.82 11.32 -6.31
C LYS A 258 -10.38 11.53 -5.85
N CYS A 259 -9.43 11.54 -6.79
CA CYS A 259 -8.05 11.90 -6.50
C CYS A 259 -7.86 13.41 -6.70
N PRO A 260 -7.43 14.15 -5.67
CA PRO A 260 -7.08 15.55 -5.82
C PRO A 260 -6.02 15.68 -6.91
N SER A 261 -6.23 16.59 -7.88
CA SER A 261 -5.21 16.88 -8.87
C SER A 261 -3.95 17.34 -8.17
N MET A 262 -2.85 16.63 -8.37
CA MET A 262 -1.60 16.83 -7.65
C MET A 262 -0.93 18.20 -7.89
N TYR A 263 -1.48 19.02 -8.81
CA TYR A 263 -1.09 20.42 -9.00
C TYR A 263 -1.65 21.38 -7.93
N SER A 264 -2.54 20.95 -7.04
CA SER A 264 -3.16 21.82 -6.04
C SER A 264 -2.63 21.64 -4.61
N SER A 265 -1.50 20.97 -4.43
CA SER A 265 -0.87 20.80 -3.11
C SER A 265 0.61 21.18 -3.11
N ALA A 266 0.95 22.28 -3.77
CA ALA A 266 1.80 23.24 -3.07
C ALA A 266 0.85 24.05 -2.21
N ALA A 267 0.93 23.89 -0.89
CA ALA A 267 0.40 24.90 0.00
C ALA A 267 1.17 26.19 -0.29
N THR A 268 0.73 26.97 -1.28
CA THR A 268 0.94 28.40 -1.24
C THR A 268 0.21 28.83 0.02
N SER A 269 0.96 28.91 1.11
CA SER A 269 0.61 29.77 2.21
C SER A 269 0.38 31.13 1.56
N THR A 270 -0.87 31.45 1.26
CA THR A 270 -1.27 32.78 0.83
C THR A 270 -1.11 33.63 2.06
N TRP A 271 0.11 34.13 2.28
CA TRP A 271 0.37 35.21 3.21
C TRP A 271 -0.42 36.37 2.61
N SER A 272 -1.60 36.62 3.18
CA SER A 272 -2.51 37.67 2.77
C SER A 272 -1.71 38.95 2.51
N LEU A 273 -1.69 39.40 1.26
CA LEU A 273 -1.03 40.64 0.81
C LEU A 273 -1.57 41.91 1.51
N HIS A 274 -2.61 41.77 2.33
CA HIS A 274 -3.18 42.85 3.15
C HIS A 274 -2.22 43.36 4.24
N SER A 275 -1.23 42.59 4.68
CA SER A 275 -0.33 43.03 5.77
C SER A 275 0.86 43.89 5.32
N VAL A 276 1.22 43.88 4.02
CA VAL A 276 2.35 44.70 3.52
C VAL A 276 1.89 46.12 3.15
N ALA A 277 0.63 46.29 2.74
CA ALA A 277 0.08 47.60 2.39
C ALA A 277 -0.02 48.57 3.59
N LEU A 278 -0.17 48.05 4.81
CA LEU A 278 -0.26 48.87 6.03
C LEU A 278 1.09 49.39 6.55
N MET A 279 2.22 48.88 6.05
CA MET A 279 3.55 49.33 6.47
C MET A 279 4.18 50.38 5.54
N LEU A 280 3.56 50.71 4.40
CA LEU A 280 4.07 51.73 3.46
C LEU A 280 3.33 53.08 3.52
N ILE A 281 2.27 53.18 4.32
CA ILE A 281 1.50 54.42 4.48
C ILE A 281 2.23 55.51 5.32
N PRO A 282 3.17 55.21 6.26
CA PRO A 282 3.86 56.27 7.00
C PRO A 282 4.95 57.00 6.20
N THR A 283 5.56 56.39 5.17
CA THR A 283 6.75 56.95 4.50
C THR A 283 6.42 57.95 3.38
N VAL A 284 5.23 57.88 2.80
CA VAL A 284 4.77 58.82 1.77
C VAL A 284 4.34 60.17 2.39
N VAL A 285 3.81 60.16 3.62
CA VAL A 285 3.40 61.41 4.31
C VAL A 285 4.60 62.24 4.77
N SER A 286 5.72 61.59 5.13
CA SER A 286 6.94 62.30 5.54
C SER A 286 7.74 62.93 4.39
N THR A 287 7.61 62.44 3.16
CA THR A 287 8.33 62.98 2.00
C THR A 287 7.58 64.11 1.28
N LEU A 288 6.25 64.18 1.41
CA LEU A 288 5.44 65.29 0.90
C LEU A 288 5.44 66.54 1.80
N ARG A 289 5.87 66.43 3.07
CA ARG A 289 5.93 67.57 4.00
C ARG A 289 7.24 68.36 3.94
N SER A 290 8.21 67.94 3.13
CA SER A 290 9.54 68.57 3.04
C SER A 290 9.72 69.52 1.84
N THR A 291 8.72 69.70 0.97
CA THR A 291 8.85 70.55 -0.24
C THR A 291 8.02 71.83 -0.24
N THR A 292 7.41 72.24 0.88
CA THR A 292 6.65 73.50 0.94
C THR A 292 6.88 74.27 2.24
N ALA A 293 7.88 75.17 2.26
CA ALA A 293 7.91 76.42 3.03
C ALA A 293 9.19 77.22 2.63
N PRO A 294 9.26 78.55 2.85
CA PRO A 294 8.74 79.54 1.93
C PRO A 294 9.82 80.54 1.48
N TRP A 295 9.45 81.32 0.46
CA TRP A 295 10.25 82.32 -0.23
C TRP A 295 10.54 83.57 0.59
N TRP A 296 11.36 83.56 1.64
CA TRP A 296 11.79 84.82 2.24
C TRP A 296 13.23 84.78 2.76
N THR A 297 14.04 85.64 2.15
CA THR A 297 15.17 86.44 2.69
C THR A 297 16.53 86.28 2.02
N LEU A 298 16.93 87.42 1.44
CA LEU A 298 18.28 87.99 1.39
C LEU A 298 19.36 87.29 0.56
N ARG A 299 19.48 87.74 -0.69
CA ARG A 299 20.80 88.17 -1.19
C ARG A 299 20.71 89.58 -1.77
N SER A 300 21.27 90.50 -0.99
CA SER A 300 21.54 91.88 -1.36
C SER A 300 22.74 91.96 -2.31
N THR A 301 22.75 93.08 -3.04
CA THR A 301 23.81 93.72 -3.83
C THR A 301 24.13 93.19 -5.24
N GLY A 302 24.00 94.10 -6.23
CA GLY A 302 24.80 94.01 -7.46
C GLY A 302 24.17 94.43 -8.80
N VAL A 303 23.79 95.71 -8.95
CA VAL A 303 24.24 96.58 -10.08
C VAL A 303 23.87 96.23 -11.55
N LEU A 304 22.96 97.08 -12.07
CA LEU A 304 22.97 97.80 -13.37
C LEU A 304 22.68 97.12 -14.74
N HIS A 305 21.96 97.92 -15.54
CA HIS A 305 21.92 98.05 -17.00
C HIS A 305 20.70 97.51 -17.81
N THR A 306 19.76 98.44 -18.07
CA THR A 306 19.29 98.91 -19.40
C THR A 306 18.68 97.92 -20.40
N LEU A 307 17.42 98.14 -20.83
CA LEU A 307 17.01 98.95 -22.01
C LEU A 307 15.57 98.64 -22.44
N ARG A 308 14.84 99.74 -22.69
CA ARG A 308 13.68 99.94 -23.58
C ARG A 308 12.28 99.56 -23.11
#